data_AF-A0A1Z8S716-F1
#
_entry.id   AF-A0A1Z8S716-F1
#
_cell.length_a   1.000
_cell.length_b   1.000
_cell.length_c   1.000
_cell.angle_alpha   90.00
_cell.angle_beta   90.00
_cell.angle_gamma   90.00
#
_symmetry.space_group_name_H-M   'P 1'
#
loop_
_entity.id
_entity.type
_entity.pdbx_description
1 polymer ?
#
loop_
_entity_poly.entity_id
_entity_poly.type
_entity_poly.pdbx_seq_one_letter_code
_entity_poly.pdbx_strand_id
1 'polypeptide(L)'
;MSEKTLTENWSDTKSALMEGLQGQQKDTMGVILENTQKYLAEAASAGATGAGNVAALNKVILPVIRRVMPTVIANEIVGVQPMTGPVGQIHTLRVRYAETDQGVTAGEEALSPAKIARGYSGEEGTTTDTAAGTSSLEGRGGNKLSIQILKQTVEAKTRKLSARWTFESAQDANAMHGLDVEAEIMAALAQEITAEIDQEVINSLLSLAGSAAATIDFNSLPSGRTPTFVGDEHAVLAVQINREANRIAQRTRRGAGNYAVVSPTALTILQSATTSAFARTTEGTFEAPTNTKFVGTLNGAMRIYVNSYAGDTADVLVGYKGPGEVDAAAFYCPYIPLMSSGVVIDPSTFEPTVSFMTRYGYVELNNTASSLGNAGDYVSKIAISNPSFI
;
A
#
# COMPACT_ATOMS: atom_id res chain seq x y z
N MET A 1 23.87 -29.23 -32.59
CA MET A 1 24.34 -30.33 -31.71
C MET A 1 25.01 -31.40 -32.56
N SER A 2 26.30 -31.29 -32.91
CA SER A 2 27.00 -32.40 -33.62
C SER A 2 28.53 -32.44 -33.50
N GLU A 3 29.20 -31.52 -32.80
CA GLU A 3 30.67 -31.60 -32.66
C GLU A 3 31.15 -32.42 -31.45
N LYS A 4 30.29 -32.66 -30.46
CA LYS A 4 30.69 -33.39 -29.23
C LYS A 4 30.66 -34.92 -29.33
N THR A 5 30.14 -35.50 -30.41
CA THR A 5 29.86 -36.95 -30.48
C THR A 5 30.98 -37.81 -31.08
N LEU A 6 31.96 -37.21 -31.76
CA LEU A 6 33.01 -37.96 -32.47
C LEU A 6 34.14 -38.48 -31.56
N THR A 7 34.42 -37.79 -30.44
CA THR A 7 35.55 -38.11 -29.56
C THR A 7 35.17 -38.94 -28.33
N GLU A 8 33.93 -38.84 -27.83
CA GLU A 8 33.49 -39.58 -26.64
C GLU A 8 33.25 -41.08 -26.91
N ASN A 9 32.86 -41.46 -28.14
CA ASN A 9 32.57 -42.86 -28.53
C ASN A 9 33.47 -43.36 -29.68
N TRP A 10 34.80 -43.20 -29.55
CA TRP A 10 35.76 -43.53 -30.62
C TRP A 10 35.79 -45.02 -31.02
N SER A 11 35.53 -45.94 -30.10
CA SER A 11 35.53 -47.38 -30.42
C SER A 11 34.47 -47.74 -31.46
N ASP A 12 33.28 -47.17 -31.30
CA ASP A 12 32.10 -47.50 -32.10
C ASP A 12 32.18 -46.81 -33.46
N THR A 13 32.68 -45.56 -33.49
CA THR A 13 32.94 -44.84 -34.73
C THR A 13 34.09 -45.45 -35.53
N LYS A 14 35.17 -45.90 -34.88
CA LYS A 14 36.25 -46.64 -35.55
C LYS A 14 35.75 -47.93 -36.17
N SER A 15 34.90 -48.68 -35.45
CA SER A 15 34.30 -49.92 -35.95
C SER A 15 33.42 -49.68 -37.19
N ALA A 16 32.57 -48.65 -37.14
CA ALA A 16 31.72 -48.25 -38.27
C ALA A 16 32.53 -47.78 -39.50
N LEU A 17 33.60 -47.01 -39.29
CA LEU A 17 34.47 -46.53 -40.38
C LEU A 17 35.33 -47.63 -41.02
N MET A 18 35.52 -48.75 -40.33
CA MET A 18 36.21 -49.93 -40.82
C MET A 18 35.25 -51.02 -41.31
N GLU A 19 33.94 -50.74 -41.35
CA GLU A 19 32.93 -51.67 -41.84
C GLU A 19 33.11 -51.88 -43.35
N GLY A 20 33.21 -53.16 -43.78
CA GLY A 20 33.43 -53.54 -45.18
C GLY A 20 34.89 -53.78 -45.58
N LEU A 21 35.89 -53.44 -44.74
CA LEU A 21 37.30 -53.81 -44.97
C LEU A 21 37.65 -55.16 -44.33
N GLN A 22 38.44 -55.99 -45.03
CA GLN A 22 38.86 -57.31 -44.55
C GLN A 22 40.38 -57.49 -44.60
N GLY A 23 40.92 -58.27 -43.66
CA GLY A 23 42.34 -58.62 -43.59
C GLY A 23 43.27 -57.40 -43.38
N GLN A 24 44.44 -57.45 -44.01
CA GLN A 24 45.55 -56.52 -43.79
C GLN A 24 45.21 -55.05 -44.10
N GLN A 25 44.23 -54.79 -44.96
CA GLN A 25 43.75 -53.43 -45.25
C GLN A 25 43.00 -52.81 -44.07
N LYS A 26 42.23 -53.61 -43.32
CA LYS A 26 41.53 -53.17 -42.11
C LYS A 26 42.53 -52.79 -41.02
N ASP A 27 43.57 -53.60 -40.84
CA ASP A 27 44.60 -53.35 -39.84
C ASP A 27 45.41 -52.09 -40.17
N THR A 28 45.77 -51.91 -41.45
CA THR A 28 46.52 -50.72 -41.89
C THR A 28 45.67 -49.45 -41.76
N MET A 29 44.39 -49.50 -42.15
CA MET A 29 43.45 -48.38 -41.99
C MET A 29 43.19 -48.08 -40.50
N GLY A 30 43.09 -49.11 -39.66
CA GLY A 30 42.93 -48.95 -38.22
C GLY A 30 44.09 -48.19 -37.57
N VAL A 31 45.33 -48.50 -37.97
CA VAL A 31 46.54 -47.80 -37.50
C VAL A 31 46.59 -46.36 -38.02
N ILE A 32 46.21 -46.12 -39.27
CA ILE A 32 46.13 -44.76 -39.83
C ILE A 32 45.08 -43.94 -39.07
N LEU A 33 43.88 -44.49 -38.84
CA LEU A 33 42.81 -43.81 -38.11
C LEU A 33 43.23 -43.46 -36.67
N GLU A 34 43.91 -44.37 -35.96
CA GLU A 34 44.46 -44.09 -34.63
C GLU A 34 45.53 -43.00 -34.66
N ASN A 35 46.44 -43.03 -35.64
CA ASN A 35 47.46 -41.99 -35.79
C ASN A 35 46.83 -40.62 -36.12
N THR A 36 45.78 -40.58 -36.96
CA THR A 36 45.07 -39.33 -37.28
C THR A 36 44.28 -38.79 -36.09
N GLN A 37 43.65 -39.65 -35.30
CA GLN A 37 42.97 -39.23 -34.06
C GLN A 37 43.99 -38.67 -33.06
N LYS A 38 45.12 -39.35 -32.89
CA LYS A 38 46.19 -38.90 -32.00
C LYS A 38 46.77 -37.56 -32.47
N TYR A 39 46.96 -37.38 -33.77
CA TYR A 39 47.38 -36.10 -34.35
C TYR A 39 46.34 -34.98 -34.14
N LEU A 40 45.04 -35.27 -34.30
CA LEU A 40 43.96 -34.33 -34.03
C LEU A 40 43.83 -33.97 -32.54
N ALA A 41 44.08 -34.93 -31.65
CA ALA A 41 44.13 -34.71 -30.21
C ALA A 41 45.39 -33.91 -29.79
N GLU A 42 46.53 -34.18 -30.40
CA GLU A 42 47.77 -33.41 -30.19
C GLU A 42 47.68 -31.98 -30.75
N ALA A 43 46.96 -31.78 -31.86
CA ALA A 43 46.61 -30.47 -32.40
C ALA A 43 45.65 -29.66 -31.49
N ALA A 44 44.98 -30.31 -30.54
CA ALA A 44 44.14 -29.67 -29.53
C ALA A 44 44.89 -29.36 -28.21
N SER A 45 46.21 -29.59 -28.13
CA SER A 45 47.04 -29.24 -26.96
C SER A 45 47.34 -27.74 -26.88
N ALA A 46 47.54 -27.25 -25.64
CA ALA A 46 47.67 -25.84 -25.25
C ALA A 46 48.93 -25.13 -25.81
N GLY A 47 48.96 -24.94 -27.12
CA GLY A 47 50.06 -24.32 -27.85
C GLY A 47 49.90 -24.31 -29.38
N ALA A 48 48.89 -25.00 -29.93
CA ALA A 48 48.55 -24.89 -31.34
C ALA A 48 47.85 -23.54 -31.62
N THR A 49 48.52 -22.65 -32.36
CA THR A 49 47.93 -21.42 -32.92
C THR A 49 47.00 -21.76 -34.08
N GLY A 50 45.86 -22.37 -33.77
CA GLY A 50 44.72 -22.42 -34.67
C GLY A 50 44.02 -21.06 -34.68
N ALA A 51 43.77 -20.49 -35.86
CA ALA A 51 42.84 -19.36 -36.03
C ALA A 51 41.37 -19.82 -35.87
N GLY A 52 41.08 -20.52 -34.77
CA GLY A 52 39.73 -20.92 -34.38
C GLY A 52 39.20 -19.94 -33.35
N ASN A 53 38.27 -19.07 -33.75
CA ASN A 53 37.40 -18.23 -32.92
C ASN A 53 37.90 -17.93 -31.49
N VAL A 54 39.09 -17.34 -31.34
CA VAL A 54 39.50 -16.68 -30.09
C VAL A 54 38.82 -15.32 -30.04
N ALA A 55 37.48 -15.32 -29.95
CA ALA A 55 36.64 -14.19 -29.52
C ALA A 55 35.14 -14.52 -29.67
N ALA A 56 34.67 -15.73 -29.34
CA ALA A 56 33.32 -15.78 -28.79
C ALA A 56 33.42 -15.26 -27.35
N LEU A 57 33.49 -13.94 -27.18
CA LEU A 57 33.33 -13.33 -25.87
C LEU A 57 31.94 -13.73 -25.39
N ASN A 58 31.87 -14.78 -24.56
CA ASN A 58 30.63 -15.11 -23.87
C ASN A 58 30.32 -13.90 -23.01
N LYS A 59 29.41 -13.06 -23.49
CA LYS A 59 28.96 -11.89 -22.76
C LYS A 59 28.17 -12.41 -21.56
N VAL A 60 28.85 -12.51 -20.41
CA VAL A 60 28.19 -12.75 -19.13
C VAL A 60 27.45 -11.45 -18.80
N ILE A 61 26.16 -11.42 -19.12
CA ILE A 61 25.30 -10.29 -18.73
C ILE A 61 25.06 -10.45 -17.22
N LEU A 62 25.60 -9.52 -16.44
CA LEU A 62 25.25 -9.42 -15.03
C LEU A 62 23.74 -9.11 -14.93
N PRO A 63 22.98 -9.80 -14.06
CA PRO A 63 21.56 -9.54 -13.90
C PRO A 63 21.28 -8.07 -13.60
N VAL A 64 20.24 -7.52 -14.22
CA VAL A 64 19.78 -6.16 -13.95
C VAL A 64 19.01 -6.14 -12.63
N ILE A 65 19.42 -5.26 -11.72
CA ILE A 65 18.75 -5.07 -10.44
C ILE A 65 17.64 -4.04 -10.62
N ARG A 66 16.43 -4.37 -10.15
CA ARG A 66 15.26 -3.48 -10.12
C ARG A 66 14.95 -3.05 -8.69
N ARG A 67 14.40 -1.85 -8.52
CA ARG A 67 13.71 -1.46 -7.28
C ARG A 67 12.26 -1.94 -7.36
N VAL A 68 11.76 -2.55 -6.28
CA VAL A 68 10.37 -2.98 -6.18
C VAL A 68 9.55 -1.88 -5.51
N MET A 69 8.38 -1.55 -6.05
CA MET A 69 7.45 -0.61 -5.40
C MET A 69 6.70 -1.27 -4.24
N PRO A 70 6.48 -0.56 -3.12
CA PRO A 70 5.70 -1.07 -2.00
C PRO A 70 4.26 -1.39 -2.39
N THR A 71 3.65 -2.35 -1.70
CA THR A 71 2.22 -2.64 -1.85
C THR A 71 1.35 -1.45 -1.45
N VAL A 72 0.22 -1.23 -2.12
CA VAL A 72 -0.74 -0.14 -1.82
C VAL A 72 -1.65 -0.50 -0.63
N ILE A 73 -1.99 0.47 0.22
CA ILE A 73 -2.85 0.28 1.41
C ILE A 73 -4.12 1.12 1.41
N ALA A 74 -4.27 2.07 0.48
CA ALA A 74 -5.43 2.96 0.42
C ALA A 74 -6.77 2.22 0.58
N ASN A 75 -6.98 1.11 -0.13
CA ASN A 75 -8.23 0.35 -0.08
C ASN A 75 -8.55 -0.24 1.32
N GLU A 76 -7.54 -0.49 2.14
CA GLU A 76 -7.70 -1.06 3.48
C GLU A 76 -8.07 -0.02 4.55
N ILE A 77 -7.77 1.25 4.29
CA ILE A 77 -7.89 2.35 5.26
C ILE A 77 -9.02 3.33 4.94
N VAL A 78 -9.48 3.41 3.68
CA VAL A 78 -10.64 4.21 3.27
C VAL A 78 -11.78 3.34 2.73
N GLY A 79 -13.01 3.87 2.74
CA GLY A 79 -14.16 3.20 2.14
C GLY A 79 -14.11 3.28 0.61
N VAL A 80 -14.44 2.19 -0.08
CA VAL A 80 -14.44 2.13 -1.55
C VAL A 80 -15.86 2.16 -2.09
N GLN A 81 -16.20 3.18 -2.89
CA GLN A 81 -17.51 3.30 -3.52
C GLN A 81 -17.39 3.59 -5.03
N PRO A 82 -17.52 2.56 -5.89
CA PRO A 82 -17.40 2.74 -7.33
C PRO A 82 -18.44 3.73 -7.87
N MET A 83 -18.02 4.60 -8.78
CA MET A 83 -18.89 5.55 -9.46
C MET A 83 -19.30 5.02 -10.84
N THR A 84 -20.58 5.15 -11.18
CA THR A 84 -21.09 4.79 -12.52
C THR A 84 -21.05 5.95 -13.51
N GLY A 85 -20.95 7.18 -13.02
CA GLY A 85 -20.83 8.40 -13.81
C GLY A 85 -19.74 9.33 -13.26
N PRO A 86 -19.41 10.41 -13.99
CA PRO A 86 -18.34 11.34 -13.60
C PRO A 86 -18.65 12.11 -12.31
N VAL A 87 -19.92 12.21 -11.92
CA VAL A 87 -20.36 12.82 -10.67
C VAL A 87 -21.27 11.84 -9.92
N GLY A 88 -20.95 11.58 -8.66
CA GLY A 88 -21.74 10.79 -7.71
C GLY A 88 -22.35 11.68 -6.63
N GLN A 89 -23.32 11.14 -5.89
CA GLN A 89 -23.92 11.83 -4.74
C GLN A 89 -23.94 10.91 -3.54
N ILE A 90 -23.42 11.39 -2.42
CA ILE A 90 -23.51 10.74 -1.12
C ILE A 90 -24.58 11.46 -0.32
N HIS A 91 -25.52 10.70 0.24
CA HIS A 91 -26.59 11.23 1.06
C HIS A 91 -26.31 10.93 2.53
N THR A 92 -26.41 11.95 3.38
CA THR A 92 -26.29 11.81 4.83
C THR A 92 -27.60 12.18 5.50
N LEU A 93 -28.08 11.33 6.39
CA LEU A 93 -29.28 11.57 7.20
C LEU A 93 -28.89 11.85 8.65
N ARG A 94 -29.44 12.90 9.26
CA ARG A 94 -29.41 13.10 10.72
C ARG A 94 -30.78 13.37 11.29
N VAL A 95 -30.88 13.06 12.58
CA VAL A 95 -32.02 13.42 13.42
C VAL A 95 -31.62 14.64 14.24
N ARG A 96 -32.46 15.67 14.27
CA ARG A 96 -32.28 16.91 15.01
C ARG A 96 -33.44 17.16 15.96
N TYR A 97 -33.20 17.90 17.02
CA TYR A 97 -34.27 18.41 17.88
C TYR A 97 -35.06 19.47 17.11
N ALA A 98 -36.39 19.40 17.12
CA ALA A 98 -37.23 20.33 16.37
C ALA A 98 -37.58 21.58 17.18
N GLU A 99 -37.61 21.45 18.50
CA GLU A 99 -37.96 22.49 19.47
C GLU A 99 -36.80 22.75 20.44
N THR A 100 -36.68 23.97 20.96
CA THR A 100 -35.65 24.34 21.95
C THR A 100 -36.20 24.08 23.35
N ASP A 101 -35.63 23.11 24.06
CA ASP A 101 -36.03 22.77 25.42
C ASP A 101 -34.92 21.98 26.14
N GLN A 102 -34.94 21.97 27.48
CA GLN A 102 -34.12 21.10 28.32
C GLN A 102 -32.62 21.06 27.95
N GLY A 103 -32.04 22.25 27.80
CA GLY A 103 -30.62 22.42 27.51
C GLY A 103 -30.23 22.12 26.06
N VAL A 104 -31.18 21.96 25.14
CA VAL A 104 -30.93 21.76 23.71
C VAL A 104 -31.70 22.75 22.85
N THR A 105 -31.03 23.30 21.84
CA THR A 105 -31.61 24.23 20.87
C THR A 105 -32.20 23.49 19.68
N ALA A 106 -33.32 23.98 19.14
CA ALA A 106 -33.87 23.53 17.88
C ALA A 106 -32.80 23.56 16.78
N GLY A 107 -32.67 22.45 16.05
CA GLY A 107 -31.66 22.26 15.02
C GLY A 107 -30.36 21.60 15.50
N GLU A 108 -30.13 21.42 16.81
CA GLU A 108 -29.03 20.59 17.32
C GLU A 108 -29.26 19.11 16.97
N GLU A 109 -28.19 18.34 16.75
CA GLU A 109 -28.26 16.93 16.40
C GLU A 109 -28.62 16.06 17.62
N ALA A 110 -29.66 15.23 17.49
CA ALA A 110 -30.18 14.39 18.56
C ALA A 110 -29.28 13.20 18.90
N LEU A 111 -28.59 12.67 17.89
CA LEU A 111 -27.69 11.52 18.01
C LEU A 111 -26.22 11.95 18.07
N SER A 112 -25.95 13.21 18.44
CA SER A 112 -24.59 13.72 18.52
C SER A 112 -23.73 12.94 19.54
N PRO A 113 -22.46 12.66 19.22
CA PRO A 113 -21.51 12.08 20.15
C PRO A 113 -21.24 12.94 21.39
N ALA A 114 -21.24 14.27 21.22
CA ALA A 114 -20.77 15.22 22.24
C ALA A 114 -21.85 15.61 23.26
N LYS A 115 -23.12 15.64 22.85
CA LYS A 115 -24.23 16.12 23.69
C LYS A 115 -25.50 15.34 23.39
N ILE A 116 -26.15 14.86 24.45
CA ILE A 116 -27.50 14.26 24.40
C ILE A 116 -28.38 15.09 25.32
N ALA A 117 -29.61 15.37 24.90
CA ALA A 117 -30.58 16.03 25.76
C ALA A 117 -30.97 15.09 26.90
N ARG A 118 -30.89 15.57 28.14
CA ARG A 118 -31.14 14.74 29.32
C ARG A 118 -32.59 14.76 29.78
N GLY A 119 -33.33 15.82 29.42
CA GLY A 119 -34.74 15.99 29.78
C GLY A 119 -35.69 16.21 28.60
N TYR A 120 -35.25 16.15 27.35
CA TYR A 120 -36.06 16.59 26.18
C TYR A 120 -37.40 15.87 26.02
N SER A 121 -37.52 14.63 26.47
CA SER A 121 -38.77 13.86 26.46
C SER A 121 -39.55 13.96 27.78
N GLY A 122 -39.07 14.77 28.72
CA GLY A 122 -39.62 14.98 30.06
C GLY A 122 -40.51 16.21 30.12
N GLU A 123 -40.54 16.85 31.28
CA GLU A 123 -41.44 17.98 31.54
C GLU A 123 -40.91 19.27 30.92
N GLU A 124 -41.73 19.93 30.09
CA GLU A 124 -41.36 21.18 29.40
C GLU A 124 -41.03 22.30 30.41
N GLY A 125 -39.94 23.04 30.17
CA GLY A 125 -39.59 24.23 30.97
C GLY A 125 -39.11 23.97 32.40
N THR A 126 -38.92 22.71 32.79
CA THR A 126 -38.19 22.37 34.02
C THR A 126 -36.68 22.34 33.77
N THR A 127 -35.85 22.29 34.81
CA THR A 127 -34.39 22.08 34.65
C THR A 127 -33.95 20.74 35.26
N THR A 128 -34.93 19.87 35.54
CA THR A 128 -34.69 18.59 36.20
C THR A 128 -34.63 17.52 35.12
N ASP A 129 -33.48 16.84 35.02
CA ASP A 129 -33.22 15.73 34.09
C ASP A 129 -33.99 14.45 34.49
N THR A 130 -35.31 14.56 34.72
CA THR A 130 -36.18 13.47 35.18
C THR A 130 -37.42 13.33 34.32
N ALA A 131 -38.06 12.17 34.38
CA ALA A 131 -39.34 11.95 33.72
C ALA A 131 -40.41 12.94 34.20
N ALA A 132 -41.29 13.35 33.30
CA ALA A 132 -42.47 14.16 33.64
C ALA A 132 -43.44 13.35 34.51
N GLY A 133 -44.17 14.04 35.39
CA GLY A 133 -45.35 13.45 36.03
C GLY A 133 -46.40 13.14 34.96
N THR A 134 -47.18 12.07 35.12
CA THR A 134 -48.18 11.71 34.09
C THR A 134 -49.16 12.86 33.84
N SER A 135 -49.60 13.53 34.90
CA SER A 135 -50.56 14.64 34.86
C SER A 135 -50.15 15.82 34.00
N SER A 136 -48.86 16.02 33.76
CA SER A 136 -48.38 17.17 32.98
C SER A 136 -48.23 16.88 31.48
N LEU A 137 -48.18 15.60 31.09
CA LEU A 137 -48.17 15.16 29.69
C LEU A 137 -49.53 14.66 29.19
N GLU A 138 -50.58 14.69 30.03
CA GLU A 138 -51.94 14.32 29.60
C GLU A 138 -52.44 15.28 28.51
N GLY A 139 -52.79 14.72 27.34
CA GLY A 139 -53.29 15.48 26.20
C GLY A 139 -52.23 16.24 25.39
N ARG A 140 -50.94 16.10 25.72
CA ARG A 140 -49.82 16.70 24.99
C ARG A 140 -49.12 15.67 24.09
N GLY A 141 -48.61 16.14 22.95
CA GLY A 141 -47.88 15.29 21.99
C GLY A 141 -46.38 15.09 22.29
N GLY A 142 -45.85 15.79 23.29
CA GLY A 142 -44.42 15.81 23.61
C GLY A 142 -43.57 16.62 22.62
N ASN A 143 -42.29 16.78 22.96
CA ASN A 143 -41.33 17.51 22.13
C ASN A 143 -40.96 16.73 20.86
N LYS A 144 -40.74 17.44 19.75
CA LYS A 144 -40.60 16.82 18.43
C LYS A 144 -39.16 16.64 17.99
N LEU A 145 -38.92 15.60 17.19
CA LEU A 145 -37.68 15.40 16.44
C LEU A 145 -37.92 15.64 14.94
N SER A 146 -36.90 16.14 14.26
CA SER A 146 -36.87 16.38 12.82
C SER A 146 -35.80 15.52 12.16
N ILE A 147 -36.04 15.10 10.92
CA ILE A 147 -35.07 14.35 10.11
C ILE A 147 -34.63 15.24 8.95
N GLN A 148 -33.33 15.40 8.78
CA GLN A 148 -32.74 16.13 7.66
C GLN A 148 -31.85 15.22 6.84
N ILE A 149 -32.04 15.26 5.52
CA ILE A 149 -31.19 14.57 4.56
C ILE A 149 -30.43 15.64 3.77
N LEU A 150 -29.10 15.59 3.82
CA LEU A 150 -28.23 16.41 2.97
C LEU A 150 -27.58 15.54 1.90
N LYS A 151 -27.19 16.18 0.80
CA LYS A 151 -26.46 15.55 -0.30
C LYS A 151 -25.11 16.25 -0.48
N GLN A 152 -24.06 15.47 -0.63
CA GLN A 152 -22.74 15.92 -1.04
C GLN A 152 -22.40 15.28 -2.38
N THR A 153 -21.99 16.09 -3.35
CA THR A 153 -21.54 15.61 -4.65
C THR A 153 -20.07 15.21 -4.61
N VAL A 154 -19.72 14.13 -5.30
CA VAL A 154 -18.35 13.67 -5.51
C VAL A 154 -18.06 13.76 -6.99
N GLU A 155 -17.00 14.46 -7.38
CA GLU A 155 -16.59 14.60 -8.77
C GLU A 155 -15.29 13.83 -9.04
N ALA A 156 -15.26 13.07 -10.14
CA ALA A 156 -14.10 12.31 -10.53
C ALA A 156 -13.00 13.21 -11.11
N LYS A 157 -11.85 13.24 -10.42
CA LYS A 157 -10.60 13.86 -10.88
C LYS A 157 -9.77 12.85 -11.67
N THR A 158 -8.76 13.34 -12.39
CA THR A 158 -7.97 12.52 -13.33
C THR A 158 -6.49 12.59 -12.98
N ARG A 159 -5.82 11.43 -13.00
CA ARG A 159 -4.36 11.33 -13.06
C ARG A 159 -3.94 10.68 -14.37
N LYS A 160 -2.84 11.14 -14.95
CA LYS A 160 -2.27 10.57 -16.17
C LYS A 160 -0.76 10.69 -16.16
N LEU A 161 -0.08 9.65 -16.64
CA LEU A 161 1.34 9.66 -16.94
C LEU A 161 1.56 9.13 -18.36
N SER A 162 2.53 9.69 -19.06
CA SER A 162 2.90 9.26 -20.40
C SER A 162 4.41 9.07 -20.50
N ALA A 163 4.83 8.10 -21.30
CA ALA A 163 6.21 7.92 -21.66
C ALA A 163 6.36 7.84 -23.18
N ARG A 164 7.56 8.17 -23.63
CA ARG A 164 8.03 7.95 -25.00
C ARG A 164 9.38 7.26 -24.92
N TRP A 165 9.68 6.39 -25.86
CA TRP A 165 11.01 5.82 -26.02
C TRP A 165 11.35 5.75 -27.50
N THR A 166 12.63 5.62 -27.82
CA THR A 166 13.09 5.50 -29.21
C THR A 166 13.25 4.04 -29.60
N PHE A 167 13.12 3.72 -30.88
CA PHE A 167 13.33 2.34 -31.33
C PHE A 167 14.78 1.90 -31.16
N GLU A 168 15.72 2.83 -31.33
CA GLU A 168 17.15 2.59 -31.16
C GLU A 168 17.45 2.19 -29.71
N SER A 169 16.88 2.92 -28.73
CA SER A 169 17.09 2.60 -27.32
C SER A 169 16.43 1.29 -26.90
N ALA A 170 15.27 0.95 -27.47
CA ALA A 170 14.63 -0.35 -27.25
C ALA A 170 15.44 -1.50 -27.87
N GLN A 171 15.98 -1.32 -29.09
CA GLN A 171 16.82 -2.31 -29.75
C GLN A 171 18.14 -2.52 -28.99
N ASP A 172 18.79 -1.45 -28.56
CA ASP A 172 20.03 -1.51 -27.80
C ASP A 172 19.82 -2.16 -26.43
N ALA A 173 18.75 -1.80 -25.71
CA ALA A 173 18.42 -2.39 -24.42
C ALA A 173 18.10 -3.90 -24.55
N ASN A 174 17.41 -4.31 -25.60
CA ASN A 174 17.13 -5.72 -25.84
C ASN A 174 18.41 -6.49 -26.23
N ALA A 175 19.20 -5.95 -27.17
CA ALA A 175 20.44 -6.59 -27.62
C ALA A 175 21.51 -6.69 -26.52
N MET A 176 21.62 -5.67 -25.67
CA MET A 176 22.66 -5.61 -24.65
C MET A 176 22.26 -6.21 -23.31
N HIS A 177 21.02 -6.01 -22.89
CA HIS A 177 20.53 -6.37 -21.55
C HIS A 177 19.36 -7.37 -21.56
N GLY A 178 18.84 -7.76 -22.73
CA GLY A 178 17.66 -8.63 -22.83
C GLY A 178 16.41 -8.00 -22.22
N LEU A 179 16.36 -6.67 -22.15
CA LEU A 179 15.25 -5.92 -21.55
C LEU A 179 14.24 -5.52 -22.62
N ASP A 180 12.97 -5.77 -22.32
CA ASP A 180 11.85 -5.21 -23.06
C ASP A 180 11.50 -3.84 -22.47
N VAL A 181 11.93 -2.78 -23.16
CA VAL A 181 11.72 -1.39 -22.74
C VAL A 181 10.23 -1.03 -22.72
N GLU A 182 9.43 -1.60 -23.62
CA GLU A 182 7.98 -1.35 -23.64
C GLU A 182 7.34 -1.89 -22.37
N ALA A 183 7.55 -3.17 -22.06
CA ALA A 183 6.98 -3.80 -20.87
C ALA A 183 7.45 -3.12 -19.57
N GLU A 184 8.72 -2.72 -19.49
CA GLU A 184 9.30 -2.09 -18.29
C GLU A 184 8.73 -0.69 -18.05
N ILE A 185 8.65 0.15 -19.10
CA ILE A 185 8.04 1.48 -19.00
C ILE A 185 6.56 1.36 -18.61
N MET A 186 5.84 0.41 -19.21
CA MET A 186 4.42 0.19 -18.93
C MET A 186 4.17 -0.19 -17.46
N ALA A 187 4.99 -1.09 -16.93
CA ALA A 187 4.93 -1.46 -15.52
C ALA A 187 5.28 -0.30 -14.60
N ALA A 188 6.34 0.46 -14.92
CA ALA A 188 6.78 1.59 -14.11
C ALA A 188 5.72 2.70 -14.00
N LEU A 189 5.10 3.08 -15.13
CA LEU A 189 4.04 4.09 -15.14
C LEU A 189 2.81 3.65 -14.34
N ALA A 190 2.38 2.40 -14.49
CA ALA A 190 1.25 1.86 -13.77
C ALA A 190 1.48 1.88 -12.25
N GLN A 191 2.66 1.42 -11.82
CA GLN A 191 3.01 1.37 -10.40
C GLN A 191 3.14 2.78 -9.81
N GLU A 192 3.75 3.73 -10.54
CA GLU A 192 3.90 5.12 -10.06
C GLU A 192 2.54 5.78 -9.80
N ILE A 193 1.57 5.65 -10.73
CA ILE A 193 0.22 6.19 -10.53
C ILE A 193 -0.41 5.61 -9.26
N THR A 194 -0.26 4.31 -9.03
CA THR A 194 -0.84 3.68 -7.83
C THR A 194 -0.16 4.11 -6.54
N ALA A 195 1.15 4.33 -6.55
CA ALA A 195 1.91 4.82 -5.41
C ALA A 195 1.55 6.28 -5.07
N GLU A 196 1.37 7.14 -6.10
CA GLU A 196 0.91 8.52 -5.91
C GLU A 196 -0.48 8.59 -5.27
N ILE A 197 -1.43 7.76 -5.74
CA ILE A 197 -2.78 7.70 -5.17
C ILE A 197 -2.73 7.30 -3.69
N ASP A 198 -1.90 6.32 -3.35
CA ASP A 198 -1.74 5.86 -1.98
C ASP A 198 -1.19 6.97 -1.07
N GLN A 199 -0.16 7.70 -1.51
CA GLN A 199 0.39 8.83 -0.76
C GLN A 199 -0.60 9.99 -0.66
N GLU A 200 -1.37 10.27 -1.72
CA GLU A 200 -2.45 11.26 -1.66
C GLU A 200 -3.44 10.93 -0.55
N VAL A 201 -3.95 9.69 -0.52
CA VAL A 201 -4.94 9.25 0.47
C VAL A 201 -4.39 9.36 1.89
N ILE A 202 -3.15 8.90 2.13
CA ILE A 202 -2.53 8.97 3.46
C ILE A 202 -2.36 10.43 3.91
N ASN A 203 -1.88 11.30 3.02
CA ASN A 203 -1.66 12.72 3.33
C ASN A 203 -2.98 13.46 3.58
N SER A 204 -4.03 13.14 2.81
CA SER A 204 -5.37 13.68 3.04
C SER A 204 -5.91 13.26 4.41
N LEU A 205 -5.77 11.99 4.80
CA LEU A 205 -6.18 11.52 6.13
C LEU A 205 -5.37 12.17 7.28
N LEU A 206 -4.07 12.38 7.08
CA LEU A 206 -3.23 13.11 8.05
C LEU A 206 -3.66 14.58 8.18
N SER A 207 -4.03 15.21 7.07
CA SER A 207 -4.58 16.58 7.08
C SER A 207 -5.95 16.63 7.76
N LEU A 208 -6.82 15.66 7.50
CA LEU A 208 -8.16 15.53 8.09
C LEU A 208 -8.09 15.35 9.62
N ALA A 209 -7.09 14.64 10.14
CA ALA A 209 -6.88 14.47 11.57
C ALA A 209 -6.52 15.80 12.28
N GLY A 210 -6.05 16.81 11.53
CA GLY A 210 -5.75 18.14 12.05
C GLY A 210 -4.54 18.16 12.99
N SER A 211 -4.69 18.81 14.14
CA SER A 211 -3.65 18.87 15.17
C SER A 211 -3.43 17.50 15.81
N ALA A 212 -2.19 17.20 16.18
CA ALA A 212 -1.90 15.99 16.95
C ALA A 212 -2.68 16.00 18.28
N ALA A 213 -3.41 14.92 18.54
CA ALA A 213 -4.19 14.74 19.77
C ALA A 213 -3.29 14.47 20.99
N ALA A 214 -2.08 13.99 20.73
CA ALA A 214 -0.99 13.88 21.69
C ALA A 214 0.36 14.01 20.99
N THR A 215 1.33 14.53 21.73
CA THR A 215 2.74 14.59 21.33
C THR A 215 3.53 13.74 22.29
N ILE A 216 4.31 12.80 21.75
CA ILE A 216 5.25 11.99 22.50
C ILE A 216 6.64 12.56 22.23
N ASP A 217 7.24 13.15 23.25
CA ASP A 217 8.64 13.52 23.23
C ASP A 217 9.42 12.47 24.02
N PHE A 218 10.32 11.76 23.34
CA PHE A 218 11.16 10.74 23.98
C PHE A 218 12.24 11.36 24.88
N ASN A 219 12.51 12.67 24.77
CA ASN A 219 13.36 13.38 25.74
C ASN A 219 12.61 13.82 27.01
N SER A 220 11.27 13.93 26.94
CA SER A 220 10.44 14.41 28.04
C SER A 220 9.09 13.66 28.11
N LEU A 221 9.13 12.46 28.69
CA LEU A 221 7.93 11.64 28.80
C LEU A 221 6.83 12.34 29.63
N PRO A 222 5.53 12.16 29.28
CA PRO A 222 4.41 12.97 29.79
C PRO A 222 4.14 12.92 31.31
N SER A 223 4.92 12.16 32.10
CA SER A 223 4.73 12.02 33.54
C SER A 223 5.90 12.51 34.40
N GLY A 224 6.90 13.19 33.81
CA GLY A 224 8.07 13.67 34.56
C GLY A 224 8.90 12.55 35.22
N ARG A 225 8.69 11.30 34.82
CA ARG A 225 9.52 10.17 35.25
C ARG A 225 10.80 10.21 34.44
N THR A 226 11.95 10.12 35.11
CA THR A 226 13.22 9.82 34.44
C THR A 226 13.17 8.36 34.02
N PRO A 227 13.06 8.05 32.73
CA PRO A 227 13.02 6.67 32.30
C PRO A 227 14.37 5.99 32.56
N THR A 228 14.32 4.77 33.08
CA THR A 228 15.53 3.98 33.43
C THR A 228 15.85 2.92 32.37
N PHE A 229 14.85 2.53 31.57
CA PHE A 229 14.98 1.54 30.51
C PHE A 229 14.25 2.00 29.23
N VAL A 230 14.98 2.02 28.11
CA VAL A 230 14.49 2.47 26.80
C VAL A 230 13.23 1.70 26.34
N GLY A 231 13.14 0.40 26.64
CA GLY A 231 12.00 -0.42 26.24
C GLY A 231 10.68 -0.06 26.94
N ASP A 232 10.71 0.58 28.12
CA ASP A 232 9.50 1.08 28.79
C ASP A 232 9.05 2.42 28.19
N GLU A 233 9.99 3.23 27.69
CA GLU A 233 9.67 4.47 26.95
C GLU A 233 8.95 4.15 25.65
N HIS A 234 9.45 3.14 24.93
CA HIS A 234 8.87 2.68 23.68
C HIS A 234 7.45 2.14 23.87
N ALA A 235 7.12 1.57 25.04
CA ALA A 235 5.77 1.09 25.36
C ALA A 235 4.72 2.22 25.44
N VAL A 236 5.14 3.47 25.69
CA VAL A 236 4.25 4.64 25.77
C VAL A 236 3.52 4.87 24.43
N LEU A 237 4.19 4.64 23.31
CA LEU A 237 3.58 4.77 21.98
C LEU A 237 2.38 3.82 21.81
N ALA A 238 2.53 2.55 22.22
CA ALA A 238 1.44 1.58 22.16
C ALA A 238 0.26 1.95 23.07
N VAL A 239 0.53 2.46 24.28
CA VAL A 239 -0.52 2.94 25.19
C VAL A 239 -1.25 4.13 24.59
N GLN A 240 -0.52 5.07 23.98
CA GLN A 240 -1.11 6.25 23.39
C GLN A 240 -1.95 5.94 22.15
N ILE A 241 -1.51 5.00 21.30
CA ILE A 241 -2.32 4.47 20.19
C ILE A 241 -3.65 3.91 20.70
N ASN A 242 -3.62 3.08 21.76
CA ASN A 242 -4.83 2.51 22.35
C ASN A 242 -5.75 3.59 22.97
N ARG A 243 -5.17 4.62 23.59
CA ARG A 243 -5.95 5.75 24.13
C ARG A 243 -6.66 6.51 23.02
N GLU A 244 -5.96 6.83 21.94
CA GLU A 244 -6.54 7.52 20.79
C GLU A 244 -7.58 6.67 20.06
N ALA A 245 -7.36 5.36 19.96
CA ALA A 245 -8.36 4.42 19.43
C ALA A 245 -9.67 4.47 20.23
N ASN A 246 -9.61 4.53 21.56
CA ASN A 246 -10.79 4.65 22.41
C ASN A 246 -11.44 6.04 22.32
N ARG A 247 -10.66 7.11 22.15
CA ARG A 247 -11.21 8.45 21.88
C ARG A 247 -11.96 8.49 20.55
N ILE A 248 -11.46 7.83 19.51
CA ILE A 248 -12.19 7.66 18.24
C ILE A 248 -13.51 6.92 18.49
N ALA A 249 -13.55 5.90 19.36
CA ALA A 249 -14.80 5.22 19.73
C ALA A 249 -15.81 6.17 20.37
N GLN A 250 -15.36 7.02 21.28
CA GLN A 250 -16.20 8.01 21.96
C GLN A 250 -16.76 9.05 20.98
N ARG A 251 -15.93 9.51 20.03
CA ARG A 251 -16.33 10.50 19.02
C ARG A 251 -17.23 9.92 17.93
N THR A 252 -16.96 8.72 17.43
CA THR A 252 -17.74 8.13 16.33
C THR A 252 -18.97 7.35 16.79
N ARG A 253 -18.93 6.79 18.02
CA ARG A 253 -19.89 5.78 18.51
C ARG A 253 -20.09 4.58 17.58
N ARG A 254 -19.10 4.29 16.71
CA ARG A 254 -19.11 3.15 15.79
C ARG A 254 -18.22 2.02 16.29
N GLY A 255 -17.02 2.37 16.74
CA GLY A 255 -16.04 1.44 17.28
C GLY A 255 -14.72 2.12 17.60
N ALA A 256 -13.85 1.43 18.32
CA ALA A 256 -12.49 1.91 18.55
C ALA A 256 -11.66 1.85 17.26
N GLY A 257 -10.70 2.76 17.13
CA GLY A 257 -9.72 2.74 16.03
C GLY A 257 -9.14 1.33 15.83
N ASN A 258 -9.06 0.89 14.59
CA ASN A 258 -8.71 -0.49 14.22
C ASN A 258 -7.56 -0.59 13.22
N TYR A 259 -7.05 0.53 12.73
CA TYR A 259 -5.79 0.59 12.00
C TYR A 259 -4.92 1.76 12.45
N ALA A 260 -3.61 1.62 12.26
CA ALA A 260 -2.68 2.72 12.35
C ALA A 260 -1.67 2.69 11.20
N VAL A 261 -1.29 3.86 10.70
CA VAL A 261 -0.22 4.04 9.71
C VAL A 261 0.95 4.72 10.41
N VAL A 262 2.10 4.04 10.43
CA VAL A 262 3.31 4.46 11.14
C VAL A 262 4.48 4.69 10.19
N SER A 263 5.46 5.50 10.60
CA SER A 263 6.76 5.58 9.92
C SER A 263 7.61 4.34 10.23
N PRO A 264 8.66 4.05 9.44
CA PRO A 264 9.60 2.97 9.74
C PRO A 264 10.23 3.13 11.14
N THR A 265 10.50 4.37 11.55
CA THR A 265 11.06 4.70 12.87
C THR A 265 10.06 4.41 13.99
N ALA A 266 8.79 4.78 13.83
CA ALA A 266 7.73 4.43 14.78
C ALA A 266 7.45 2.92 14.84
N LEU A 267 7.62 2.20 13.73
CA LEU A 267 7.55 0.74 13.73
C LEU A 267 8.67 0.14 14.60
N THR A 268 9.91 0.60 14.46
CA THR A 268 11.03 0.11 15.28
C THR A 268 10.74 0.31 16.76
N ILE A 269 10.22 1.48 17.15
CA ILE A 269 9.78 1.77 18.53
C ILE A 269 8.73 0.76 19.01
N LEU A 270 7.72 0.45 18.19
CA LEU A 270 6.69 -0.54 18.54
C LEU A 270 7.27 -1.96 18.72
N GLN A 271 8.32 -2.31 17.98
CA GLN A 271 8.96 -3.62 18.04
C GLN A 271 9.93 -3.76 19.23
N SER A 272 10.58 -2.68 19.66
CA SER A 272 11.55 -2.70 20.76
C SER A 272 10.93 -2.52 22.15
N ALA A 273 9.64 -2.21 22.23
CA ALA A 273 8.95 -2.02 23.51
C ALA A 273 8.84 -3.32 24.34
N THR A 274 9.29 -3.26 25.61
CA THR A 274 9.40 -4.41 26.55
C THR A 274 8.07 -5.11 26.83
N THR A 275 6.97 -4.35 26.79
CA THR A 275 5.59 -4.83 27.04
C THR A 275 4.72 -4.78 25.79
N SER A 276 5.31 -4.72 24.60
CA SER A 276 4.54 -4.69 23.36
C SER A 276 3.76 -5.99 23.17
N ALA A 277 2.42 -5.88 23.18
CA ALA A 277 1.53 -6.92 22.65
C ALA A 277 1.48 -6.87 21.11
N PHE A 278 2.56 -6.42 20.46
CA PHE A 278 2.64 -6.33 19.01
C PHE A 278 2.95 -7.71 18.45
N ALA A 279 1.94 -8.32 17.83
CA ALA A 279 2.08 -9.59 17.14
C ALA A 279 2.37 -9.32 15.66
N ARG A 280 3.60 -9.64 15.24
CA ARG A 280 3.97 -9.64 13.81
C ARG A 280 3.15 -10.70 13.09
N THR A 281 2.67 -10.40 11.88
CA THR A 281 1.97 -11.41 11.07
C THR A 281 2.96 -12.46 10.57
N THR A 282 2.65 -13.74 10.80
CA THR A 282 3.42 -14.91 10.34
C THR A 282 2.88 -15.51 9.04
N GLU A 283 2.12 -14.74 8.26
CA GLU A 283 1.68 -15.18 6.93
C GLU A 283 2.86 -15.06 5.95
N GLY A 284 3.68 -16.11 5.95
CA GLY A 284 4.94 -16.22 5.19
C GLY A 284 6.10 -16.59 6.10
N THR A 285 6.88 -17.61 5.70
CA THR A 285 8.17 -17.95 6.30
C THR A 285 9.01 -16.70 6.54
N PHE A 286 9.67 -16.63 7.69
CA PHE A 286 10.50 -15.53 8.18
C PHE A 286 11.31 -14.82 7.09
N GLU A 287 10.69 -13.87 6.40
CA GLU A 287 11.35 -12.97 5.46
C GLU A 287 11.60 -11.64 6.18
N ALA A 288 12.65 -10.98 5.75
CA ALA A 288 13.20 -9.75 6.33
C ALA A 288 12.21 -8.57 6.16
N PRO A 289 12.57 -7.27 6.19
CA PRO A 289 11.58 -6.21 5.97
C PRO A 289 11.06 -6.29 4.53
N THR A 290 9.99 -7.07 4.33
CA THR A 290 9.32 -7.23 3.05
C THR A 290 8.67 -5.91 2.69
N ASN A 291 8.62 -5.60 1.40
CA ASN A 291 8.01 -4.39 0.83
C ASN A 291 6.47 -4.34 0.99
N THR A 292 5.94 -5.11 1.94
CA THR A 292 4.55 -5.21 2.33
C THR A 292 4.27 -4.15 3.37
N LYS A 293 3.36 -3.24 3.06
CA LYS A 293 3.01 -2.17 4.00
C LYS A 293 2.27 -2.68 5.23
N PHE A 294 1.59 -3.82 5.19
CA PHE A 294 1.02 -4.45 6.38
C PHE A 294 2.09 -5.25 7.14
N VAL A 295 2.24 -4.98 8.44
CA VAL A 295 3.35 -5.55 9.23
C VAL A 295 2.89 -6.44 10.38
N GLY A 296 1.71 -6.20 10.91
CA GLY A 296 1.24 -6.94 12.08
C GLY A 296 0.00 -6.34 12.72
N THR A 297 -0.37 -6.92 13.85
CA THR A 297 -1.45 -6.42 14.70
C THR A 297 -0.94 -6.06 16.08
N LEU A 298 -1.29 -4.88 16.57
CA LEU A 298 -1.09 -4.49 17.96
C LEU A 298 -2.27 -4.99 18.80
N ASN A 299 -1.99 -5.74 19.87
CA ASN A 299 -2.97 -6.29 20.81
C ASN A 299 -4.07 -7.14 20.14
N GLY A 300 -3.75 -7.83 19.03
CA GLY A 300 -4.66 -8.71 18.31
C GLY A 300 -5.85 -8.05 17.60
N ALA A 301 -5.99 -6.72 17.67
CA ALA A 301 -7.15 -6.00 17.13
C ALA A 301 -6.79 -4.82 16.21
N MET A 302 -5.65 -4.15 16.46
CA MET A 302 -5.24 -2.96 15.72
C MET A 302 -4.29 -3.33 14.59
N ARG A 303 -4.69 -3.15 13.33
CA ARG A 303 -3.84 -3.42 12.14
C ARG A 303 -2.79 -2.33 11.96
N ILE A 304 -1.51 -2.68 11.93
CA ILE A 304 -0.40 -1.73 11.76
C ILE A 304 0.12 -1.79 10.33
N TYR A 305 0.09 -0.63 9.67
CA TYR A 305 0.64 -0.40 8.35
C TYR A 305 1.84 0.54 8.42
N VAL A 306 2.83 0.34 7.56
CA VAL A 306 4.01 1.21 7.43
C VAL A 306 3.90 2.05 6.17
N ASN A 307 4.09 3.36 6.32
CA ASN A 307 4.38 4.23 5.19
C ASN A 307 5.89 4.33 5.01
N SER A 308 6.45 3.57 4.06
CA SER A 308 7.89 3.56 3.76
C SER A 308 8.44 4.90 3.26
N TYR A 309 7.57 5.81 2.80
CA TYR A 309 7.96 7.14 2.33
C TYR A 309 7.94 8.19 3.45
N ALA A 310 7.47 7.84 4.65
CA ALA A 310 7.40 8.76 5.78
C ALA A 310 8.80 8.97 6.39
N GLY A 311 9.13 10.22 6.70
CA GLY A 311 10.35 10.56 7.43
C GLY A 311 10.32 10.13 8.90
N ASP A 312 11.44 10.26 9.59
CA ASP A 312 11.62 9.73 10.96
C ASP A 312 10.70 10.36 12.00
N THR A 313 10.42 11.66 11.86
CA THR A 313 9.53 12.44 12.74
C THR A 313 8.10 12.51 12.22
N ALA A 314 7.73 11.67 11.25
CA ALA A 314 6.37 11.68 10.73
C ALA A 314 5.38 11.20 11.80
N ASP A 315 4.25 11.90 11.87
CA ASP A 315 3.19 11.60 12.82
C ASP A 315 2.57 10.22 12.54
N VAL A 316 2.15 9.55 13.62
CA VAL A 316 1.38 8.30 13.53
C VAL A 316 -0.08 8.63 13.32
N LEU A 317 -0.66 8.08 12.25
CA LEU A 317 -2.09 8.14 11.98
C LEU A 317 -2.78 6.95 12.63
N VAL A 318 -3.81 7.19 13.43
CA VAL A 318 -4.71 6.16 13.97
C VAL A 318 -6.09 6.41 13.38
N GLY A 319 -6.76 5.37 12.89
CA GLY A 319 -8.08 5.53 12.29
C GLY A 319 -9.02 4.36 12.53
N TYR A 320 -10.29 4.59 12.22
CA TYR A 320 -11.35 3.60 12.26
C TYR A 320 -11.95 3.41 10.86
N LYS A 321 -12.04 2.14 10.43
CA LYS A 321 -12.84 1.69 9.28
C LYS A 321 -13.76 0.57 9.75
N GLY A 322 -15.07 0.73 9.58
CA GLY A 322 -16.04 -0.32 9.88
C GLY A 322 -15.94 -1.51 8.92
N PRO A 323 -16.65 -2.62 9.20
CA PRO A 323 -16.62 -3.82 8.35
C PRO A 323 -17.26 -3.60 6.96
N GLY A 324 -18.03 -2.54 6.78
CA GLY A 324 -18.61 -2.15 5.49
C GLY A 324 -17.93 -0.92 4.89
N GLU A 325 -18.00 -0.77 3.57
CA GLU A 325 -17.36 0.33 2.82
C GLU A 325 -18.01 1.71 3.01
N VAL A 326 -19.13 1.77 3.75
CA VAL A 326 -19.86 3.01 4.05
C VAL A 326 -19.40 3.68 5.35
N ASP A 327 -18.66 2.96 6.20
CA ASP A 327 -18.28 3.41 7.53
C ASP A 327 -16.76 3.67 7.57
N ALA A 328 -16.36 4.82 7.05
CA ALA A 328 -14.95 5.20 6.93
C ALA A 328 -14.78 6.73 7.06
N ALA A 329 -13.57 7.16 7.37
CA ALA A 329 -13.20 8.57 7.46
C ALA A 329 -13.34 9.30 6.10
N ALA A 330 -12.94 8.64 5.03
CA ALA A 330 -12.96 9.15 3.67
C ALA A 330 -13.41 8.05 2.70
N PHE A 331 -13.87 8.47 1.53
CA PHE A 331 -14.28 7.56 0.46
C PHE A 331 -13.41 7.76 -0.78
N TYR A 332 -12.81 6.66 -1.24
CA TYR A 332 -12.18 6.56 -2.54
C TYR A 332 -13.19 5.97 -3.53
N CYS A 333 -13.50 6.76 -4.55
CA CYS A 333 -14.58 6.46 -5.47
C CYS A 333 -14.02 6.26 -6.89
N PRO A 334 -13.56 5.05 -7.25
CA PRO A 334 -13.02 4.80 -8.58
C PRO A 334 -14.12 4.94 -9.64
N TYR A 335 -13.83 5.65 -10.73
CA TYR A 335 -14.73 5.80 -11.88
C TYR A 335 -14.20 5.04 -13.10
N ILE A 336 -13.00 5.38 -13.55
CA ILE A 336 -12.30 4.63 -14.60
C ILE A 336 -11.02 4.12 -13.96
N PRO A 337 -10.82 2.78 -13.88
CA PRO A 337 -9.58 2.22 -13.37
C PRO A 337 -8.41 2.58 -14.30
N LEU A 338 -7.22 2.09 -13.99
CA LEU A 338 -6.04 2.35 -14.80
C LEU A 338 -6.25 1.87 -16.26
N MET A 339 -6.42 2.82 -17.18
CA MET A 339 -6.63 2.58 -18.60
C MET A 339 -5.35 2.96 -19.36
N SER A 340 -4.86 2.03 -20.18
CA SER A 340 -3.75 2.28 -21.11
C SER A 340 -4.29 2.78 -22.45
N SER A 341 -3.58 3.71 -23.08
CA SER A 341 -3.82 4.09 -24.48
C SER A 341 -3.40 3.01 -25.48
N GLY A 342 -2.63 2.01 -25.05
CA GLY A 342 -1.78 1.22 -25.94
C GLY A 342 -0.63 2.05 -26.50
N VAL A 343 0.32 1.38 -27.17
CA VAL A 343 1.43 2.06 -27.84
C VAL A 343 0.94 2.73 -29.10
N VAL A 344 1.15 4.04 -29.18
CA VAL A 344 0.81 4.88 -30.33
C VAL A 344 2.11 5.45 -30.90
N ILE A 345 2.27 5.34 -32.21
CA ILE A 345 3.42 5.92 -32.93
C ILE A 345 3.10 7.38 -33.23
N ASP A 346 3.96 8.30 -32.77
CA ASP A 346 3.85 9.72 -33.12
C ASP A 346 4.08 9.88 -34.64
N PRO A 347 3.15 10.47 -35.42
CA PRO A 347 3.32 10.61 -36.86
C PRO A 347 4.44 11.58 -37.26
N SER A 348 4.96 12.39 -36.34
CA SER A 348 6.02 13.37 -36.61
C SER A 348 7.42 12.82 -36.36
N THR A 349 7.61 12.06 -35.27
CA THR A 349 8.92 11.49 -34.90
C THR A 349 9.02 9.99 -35.18
N PHE A 350 7.89 9.34 -35.45
CA PHE A 350 7.74 7.88 -35.53
C PHE A 350 8.18 7.14 -34.27
N GLU A 351 8.29 7.83 -33.13
CA GLU A 351 8.63 7.19 -31.85
C GLU A 351 7.39 6.57 -31.20
N PRO A 352 7.53 5.40 -30.53
CA PRO A 352 6.48 4.83 -29.71
C PRO A 352 6.23 5.66 -28.46
N THR A 353 4.95 5.94 -28.22
CA THR A 353 4.44 6.68 -27.06
C THR A 353 3.33 5.89 -26.39
N VAL A 354 3.24 5.98 -25.06
CA VAL A 354 2.16 5.37 -24.30
C VAL A 354 1.70 6.28 -23.17
N SER A 355 0.43 6.16 -22.81
CA SER A 355 -0.19 6.91 -21.74
C SER A 355 -1.06 6.00 -20.88
N PHE A 356 -0.99 6.20 -19.57
CA PHE A 356 -1.95 5.66 -18.62
C PHE A 356 -2.80 6.78 -18.06
N MET A 357 -4.08 6.50 -17.88
CA MET A 357 -5.03 7.40 -17.24
C MET A 357 -5.84 6.64 -16.19
N THR A 358 -6.14 7.30 -15.08
CA THR A 358 -7.14 6.83 -14.11
C THR A 358 -8.02 8.00 -13.70
N ARG A 359 -9.28 7.70 -13.36
CA ARG A 359 -10.25 8.69 -12.90
C ARG A 359 -10.94 8.21 -11.63
N TYR A 360 -10.91 9.04 -10.61
CA TYR A 360 -11.49 8.70 -9.30
C TYR A 360 -11.92 9.98 -8.56
N GLY A 361 -12.92 9.85 -7.71
CA GLY A 361 -13.28 10.85 -6.71
C GLY A 361 -12.64 10.52 -5.38
N TYR A 362 -12.20 11.55 -4.66
CA TYR A 362 -11.83 11.44 -3.25
C TYR A 362 -12.69 12.44 -2.47
N VAL A 363 -13.35 11.97 -1.43
CA VAL A 363 -14.26 12.81 -0.64
C VAL A 363 -14.13 12.53 0.84
N GLU A 364 -14.07 13.62 1.59
CA GLU A 364 -14.18 13.65 3.04
C GLU A 364 -15.50 14.35 3.40
N LEU A 365 -16.26 13.76 4.32
CA LEU A 365 -17.50 14.35 4.82
C LEU A 365 -17.16 15.28 5.99
N ASN A 366 -16.59 16.45 5.71
CA ASN A 366 -16.09 17.41 6.72
C ASN A 366 -16.86 18.75 6.76
N ASN A 367 -17.68 19.04 5.74
CA ASN A 367 -18.37 20.31 5.62
C ASN A 367 -19.78 20.24 6.19
N THR A 368 -19.98 20.83 7.38
CA THR A 368 -21.26 20.85 8.12
C THR A 368 -22.43 21.50 7.37
N ALA A 369 -22.19 22.28 6.31
CA ALA A 369 -23.21 22.90 5.49
C ALA A 369 -23.73 22.02 4.34
N SER A 370 -22.91 21.07 3.85
CA SER A 370 -23.25 20.20 2.71
C SER A 370 -23.27 18.71 3.07
N SER A 371 -22.71 18.36 4.22
CA SER A 371 -22.69 17.02 4.77
C SER A 371 -22.79 17.08 6.27
N LEU A 372 -23.53 16.12 6.80
CA LEU A 372 -23.66 15.97 8.24
C LEU A 372 -22.65 14.97 8.79
N GLY A 373 -21.71 14.48 7.98
CA GLY A 373 -20.61 13.65 8.43
C GLY A 373 -19.59 14.45 9.24
N ASN A 374 -18.94 13.76 10.18
CA ASN A 374 -17.78 14.29 10.89
C ASN A 374 -16.57 13.38 10.62
N ALA A 375 -16.05 13.47 9.39
CA ALA A 375 -14.94 12.64 8.92
C ALA A 375 -13.70 12.71 9.85
N GLY A 376 -13.44 13.87 10.46
CA GLY A 376 -12.33 14.07 11.39
C GLY A 376 -12.44 13.27 12.69
N ASP A 377 -13.63 12.80 13.06
CA ASP A 377 -13.79 11.97 14.27
C ASP A 377 -13.23 10.55 14.11
N TYR A 378 -13.16 10.06 12.87
CA TYR A 378 -12.70 8.71 12.52
C TYR A 378 -11.18 8.59 12.56
N VAL A 379 -10.45 9.70 12.56
CA VAL A 379 -8.99 9.74 12.52
C VAL A 379 -8.43 10.55 13.68
N SER A 380 -7.29 10.13 14.19
CA SER A 380 -6.51 10.84 15.20
C SER A 380 -5.04 10.76 14.82
N LYS A 381 -4.27 11.73 15.27
CA LYS A 381 -2.85 11.85 14.95
C LYS A 381 -2.03 11.94 16.22
N ILE A 382 -0.94 11.19 16.29
CA ILE A 382 0.01 11.20 17.40
C ILE A 382 1.34 11.70 16.87
N ALA A 383 1.81 12.82 17.39
CA ALA A 383 3.10 13.38 17.01
C ALA A 383 4.23 12.67 17.77
N ILE A 384 5.33 12.40 17.07
CA ILE A 384 6.55 11.80 17.63
C ILE A 384 7.69 12.81 17.50
N SER A 385 8.35 13.10 18.62
CA SER A 385 9.49 14.00 18.72
C SER A 385 10.68 13.29 19.32
N ASN A 386 11.87 13.56 18.77
CA ASN A 386 13.16 13.10 19.27
C ASN A 386 13.27 11.57 19.51
N PRO A 387 12.83 10.70 18.58
CA PRO A 387 12.92 9.26 18.80
C PRO A 387 14.38 8.85 19.09
N SER A 388 14.64 8.29 20.27
CA SER A 388 15.94 7.72 20.66
C SER A 388 15.88 6.19 20.70
N PHE A 389 16.97 5.57 20.25
CA PHE A 389 17.13 4.11 20.19
C PHE A 389 18.35 3.62 20.99
N ILE A 390 19.06 4.52 21.66
CA ILE A 390 20.32 4.26 22.40
C ILE A 390 20.29 5.02 23.73
#